data_AF-A0A063Y9J4-F1
#
_entry.id   AF-A0A063Y9J4-F1
#
_cell.length_a   1.000
_cell.length_b   1.000
_cell.length_c   1.000
_cell.angle_alpha   90.00
_cell.angle_beta   90.00
_cell.angle_gamma   90.00
#
_symmetry.space_group_name_H-M   'P 1'
#
loop_
_entity.id
_entity.type
_entity.pdbx_description
1 polymer ?
#
loop_
_entity_poly.entity_id
_entity_poly.type
_entity_poly.pdbx_seq_one_letter_code
_entity_poly.pdbx_strand_id
1 'polypeptide(L)' 'MSQSSPHPKFMEAMRKLKQMSEEERLSEENAALFEQAMRYAPLDIQPALVAIRKKYEQTYH' A
#
# COMPACT_ATOMS: atom_id res chain seq x y z
N MET A 1 7.49 -15.49 19.83
CA MET A 1 7.40 -14.13 19.24
C MET A 1 8.01 -14.19 17.86
N SER A 2 7.23 -14.52 16.82
CA SER A 2 7.74 -14.62 15.46
C SER A 2 8.02 -13.21 14.92
N GLN A 3 9.27 -12.75 15.09
CA GLN A 3 9.79 -11.56 14.43
C GLN A 3 9.94 -11.85 12.93
N SER A 4 8.83 -11.96 12.23
CA SER A 4 8.82 -12.02 10.77
C SER A 4 8.85 -10.59 10.29
N SER A 5 10.05 -10.07 10.01
CA SER A 5 10.22 -8.76 9.39
C SER A 5 9.32 -8.67 8.15
N PRO A 6 8.61 -7.54 7.93
CA PRO A 6 7.78 -7.40 6.74
C PRO A 6 8.60 -7.62 5.47
N HIS A 7 7.96 -8.19 4.45
CA HIS A 7 8.66 -8.57 3.22
C HIS A 7 9.42 -7.36 2.61
N PRO A 8 10.65 -7.51 2.12
CA PRO A 8 11.46 -6.38 1.63
C PRO A 8 10.75 -5.53 0.56
N LYS A 9 10.03 -6.18 -0.37
CA LYS A 9 9.22 -5.49 -1.39
C LYS A 9 8.06 -4.67 -0.82
N PHE A 10 7.49 -5.09 0.30
CA PHE A 10 6.47 -4.31 1.01
C PHE A 10 7.11 -3.08 1.67
N MET A 11 8.24 -3.26 2.36
CA MET A 11 8.98 -2.15 2.98
C MET A 11 9.41 -1.10 1.96
N GLU A 12 9.88 -1.54 0.79
CA GLU A 12 10.27 -0.63 -0.29
C GLU A 12 9.08 0.15 -0.85
N ALA A 13 7.96 -0.55 -1.13
CA ALA A 13 6.74 0.08 -1.60
C ALA A 13 6.22 1.09 -0.56
N MET A 14 6.10 0.69 0.70
CA MET A 14 5.65 1.58 1.78
C MET A 14 6.56 2.80 1.96
N ARG A 15 7.88 2.65 1.80
CA ARG A 15 8.81 3.78 1.88
C ARG A 15 8.54 4.79 0.76
N LYS A 16 8.31 4.34 -0.48
CA LYS A 16 7.97 5.20 -1.62
C LYS A 16 6.60 5.84 -1.42
N LEU A 17 5.59 5.04 -1.07
CA LEU A 17 4.23 5.52 -0.81
C LEU A 17 4.22 6.57 0.31
N LYS A 18 5.02 6.42 1.38
CA LYS A 18 5.10 7.39 2.48
C LYS A 18 5.72 8.74 2.08
N GLN A 19 6.55 8.77 1.03
CA GLN A 19 7.14 10.00 0.51
C GLN A 19 6.20 10.74 -0.44
N MET A 20 5.15 10.07 -0.93
CA MET A 20 4.11 10.63 -1.80
C MET A 20 2.97 11.22 -0.96
N SER A 21 2.34 12.27 -1.50
CA SER A 21 1.06 12.78 -1.00
C SER A 21 -0.06 11.74 -1.18
N GLU A 22 -1.21 11.94 -0.54
CA GLU A 22 -2.34 11.01 -0.68
C GLU A 22 -2.77 10.88 -2.15
N GLU A 23 -2.93 12.02 -2.84
CA GLU A 23 -3.29 12.09 -4.25
C GLU A 23 -2.28 11.37 -5.15
N GLU A 24 -0.98 11.57 -4.94
CA GLU A 24 0.06 10.90 -5.71
C GLU A 24 0.14 9.41 -5.42
N ARG A 25 -0.02 8.99 -4.16
CA ARG A 25 0.09 7.58 -3.74
C ARG A 25 -0.90 6.69 -4.50
N LEU A 26 -2.03 7.27 -4.88
CA LEU A 26 -3.19 6.57 -5.39
C LEU A 26 -3.59 7.10 -6.79
N SER A 27 -2.63 7.72 -7.48
CA SER A 27 -2.70 7.93 -8.92
C SER A 27 -2.50 6.61 -9.69
N GLU A 28 -2.97 6.54 -10.93
CA GLU A 28 -2.74 5.39 -11.81
C GLU A 28 -1.25 5.07 -11.99
N GLU A 29 -0.41 6.11 -12.03
CA GLU A 29 1.05 5.98 -12.16
C GLU A 29 1.69 5.25 -10.97
N ASN A 30 1.13 5.41 -9.77
CA ASN A 30 1.63 4.81 -8.54
C ASN A 30 0.77 3.64 -8.03
N ALA A 31 -0.33 3.31 -8.72
CA ALA A 31 -1.20 2.19 -8.38
C ALA A 31 -0.42 0.86 -8.30
N ALA A 32 0.57 0.67 -9.18
CA ALA A 32 1.45 -0.51 -9.15
C ALA A 32 2.26 -0.63 -7.86
N LEU A 33 2.72 0.48 -7.27
CA LEU A 33 3.42 0.48 -5.96
C LEU A 33 2.46 0.11 -4.84
N PHE A 34 1.21 0.57 -4.91
CA PHE A 34 0.17 0.24 -3.95
C PHE A 34 -0.22 -1.24 -4.03
N GLU A 35 -0.38 -1.79 -5.23
CA GLU A 35 -0.61 -3.23 -5.43
C GLU A 35 0.55 -4.08 -4.94
N GLN A 36 1.79 -3.65 -5.17
CA GLN A 36 2.97 -4.30 -4.63
C GLN A 36 2.93 -4.29 -3.09
N ALA A 37 2.56 -3.17 -2.46
CA ALA A 37 2.40 -3.12 -1.01
C ALA A 37 1.33 -4.12 -0.56
N MET A 38 0.14 -4.13 -1.17
CA MET A 38 -0.93 -5.07 -0.81
C MET A 38 -0.51 -6.54 -0.95
N ARG A 39 0.16 -6.90 -2.06
CA ARG A 39 0.58 -8.27 -2.35
C ARG A 39 1.56 -8.84 -1.33
N TYR A 40 2.45 -7.99 -0.81
CA TYR A 40 3.51 -8.41 0.12
C TYR A 40 3.24 -7.96 1.56
N ALA A 41 2.07 -7.37 1.83
CA ALA A 41 1.70 -6.90 3.15
C ALA A 41 1.46 -8.05 4.12
N PRO A 42 1.93 -7.91 5.37
CA PRO A 42 1.53 -8.76 6.49
C PRO A 42 0.00 -8.80 6.66
N LEU A 43 -0.53 -9.94 7.14
CA LEU A 43 -1.98 -10.17 7.29
C LEU A 43 -2.67 -9.15 8.19
N ASP A 44 -1.96 -8.61 9.18
CA ASP A 44 -2.40 -7.56 10.09
C ASP A 44 -2.50 -6.17 9.42
N ILE A 45 -1.72 -5.93 8.36
CA ILE A 45 -1.67 -4.66 7.64
C ILE A 45 -2.60 -4.64 6.42
N GLN A 46 -2.85 -5.80 5.80
CA GLN A 46 -3.70 -5.91 4.61
C GLN A 46 -5.09 -5.23 4.75
N PRO A 47 -5.82 -5.34 5.88
CA PRO A 47 -7.11 -4.66 6.03
C PRO A 47 -7.02 -3.14 5.88
N ALA A 48 -5.96 -2.53 6.40
CA ALA A 48 -5.75 -1.09 6.30
C ALA A 48 -5.48 -0.65 4.85
N LEU A 49 -4.70 -1.42 4.10
CA LEU A 49 -4.43 -1.13 2.68
C LEU A 49 -5.69 -1.28 1.82
N VAL A 50 -6.53 -2.29 2.10
CA VAL A 50 -7.82 -2.47 1.41
C VAL A 50 -8.76 -1.30 1.69
N ALA A 51 -8.82 -0.80 2.93
CA ALA A 51 -9.65 0.34 3.28
C ALA A 51 -9.23 1.62 2.52
N ILE A 52 -7.92 1.86 2.39
CA ILE A 52 -7.40 2.97 1.59
C ILE A 52 -7.80 2.80 0.12
N ARG A 53 -7.60 1.62 -0.48
CA ARG A 53 -7.99 1.35 -1.87
C ARG A 53 -9.49 1.60 -2.10
N LYS A 54 -10.36 1.13 -1.21
CA LYS A 54 -11.81 1.34 -1.33
C LYS A 54 -12.21 2.81 -1.29
N LYS A 55 -11.61 3.61 -0.40
CA LYS A 55 -11.86 5.06 -0.37
C LYS A 55 -11.52 5.72 -1.70
N TYR A 56 -10.46 5.25 -2.36
CA TYR A 56 -10.05 5.78 -3.65
C TYR A 56 -10.94 5.36 -4.80
N GLU A 57 -11.31 4.08 -4.86
CA GLU A 57 -12.29 3.60 -5.83
C GLU A 57 -13.62 4.38 -5.73
N GLN A 58 -14.00 4.84 -4.53
CA GLN A 58 -15.20 5.68 -4.34
C GLN A 58 -15.01 7.17 -4.69
N THR A 59 -13.77 7.66 -4.68
CA THR A 59 -13.48 9.10 -4.87
C THR A 59 -13.15 9.42 -6.32
N TYR A 60 -12.58 8.48 -7.06
CA TYR A 60 -12.04 8.69 -8.41
C TYR A 60 -12.72 7.84 -9.52
N HIS A 61 -13.65 6.93 -9.18
CA HIS A 61 -14.51 6.21 -10.12
C HIS A 61 -15.99 6.45 -9.83
#